data_AF-A0A2W7IIJ5-F1
#
_entry.id   AF-A0A2W7IIJ5-F1
#
_cell.length_a   1.000
_cell.length_b   1.000
_cell.length_c   1.000
_cell.angle_alpha   90.00
_cell.angle_beta   90.00
_cell.angle_gamma   90.00
#
_symmetry.space_group_name_H-M   'P 1'
#
loop_
_entity.id
_entity.type
_entity.pdbx_description
1 polymer ?
#
loop_
_entity_poly.entity_id
_entity_poly.type
_entity_poly.pdbx_seq_one_letter_code
_entity_poly.pdbx_strand_id
1 'polypeptide(L)'
;MPRQAGRLALPLLPMLLLGACVGSPGEGPAQFFDNITGAAMERRGVPPGTDQPFRTLSEVPPRPDRPDDATRSALTRKLEQERAAGATPLTTVGILPPPPTGASAQVPLTPPRPAALRAAPAVARMAPAGPEPARPLPADPGAPPPPPRPLPADPGLPPPPPSVR
;
A
#
# COMPACT_ATOMS: atom_id res chain seq x y z
N MET A 1 -49.49 -21.05 23.45
CA MET A 1 -48.66 -21.45 22.29
C MET A 1 -47.57 -20.40 22.07
N PRO A 2 -46.29 -20.77 22.12
CA PRO A 2 -45.18 -19.83 22.29
C PRO A 2 -44.58 -19.32 20.96
N ARG A 3 -44.29 -18.01 20.94
CA ARG A 3 -43.14 -17.30 20.36
C ARG A 3 -42.32 -18.05 19.29
N GLN A 4 -42.64 -17.83 18.02
CA GLN A 4 -41.86 -18.30 16.86
C GLN A 4 -41.41 -17.18 15.90
N ALA A 5 -41.46 -15.91 16.30
CA ALA A 5 -41.05 -14.78 15.45
C ALA A 5 -39.55 -14.37 15.60
N GLY A 6 -38.81 -14.97 16.53
CA GLY A 6 -37.47 -14.49 16.92
C GLY A 6 -36.27 -15.17 16.24
N ARG A 7 -36.48 -16.19 15.39
CA ARG A 7 -35.36 -17.02 14.88
C ARG A 7 -34.83 -16.64 13.49
N LEU A 8 -35.50 -15.76 12.76
CA LEU A 8 -35.04 -15.30 11.43
C LEU A 8 -34.20 -14.02 11.46
N ALA A 9 -34.16 -13.30 12.59
CA ALA A 9 -33.36 -12.08 12.72
C ALA A 9 -31.89 -12.35 13.09
N LEU A 10 -31.57 -13.54 13.63
CA LEU A 10 -30.25 -13.86 14.16
C LEU A 10 -29.14 -14.12 13.11
N PRO A 11 -29.39 -14.69 11.92
CA PRO A 11 -28.32 -14.87 10.92
C PRO A 11 -28.04 -13.61 10.10
N LEU A 12 -28.91 -12.60 10.14
CA LEU A 12 -28.75 -11.37 9.37
C LEU A 12 -27.75 -10.40 10.02
N LEU A 13 -27.69 -10.41 11.36
CA LEU A 13 -26.77 -9.60 12.15
C LEU A 13 -25.27 -9.91 11.88
N PRO A 14 -24.80 -11.19 11.85
CA PRO A 14 -23.41 -11.47 11.51
C PRO A 14 -23.09 -11.13 10.05
N MET A 15 -24.03 -11.31 9.10
CA MET A 15 -23.84 -10.89 7.70
C MET A 15 -23.63 -9.37 7.57
N LEU A 16 -24.35 -8.54 8.34
CA LEU A 16 -24.10 -7.10 8.37
C LEU A 16 -22.78 -6.73 9.07
N LEU A 17 -22.39 -7.43 10.14
CA LEU A 17 -21.13 -7.15 10.84
C LEU A 17 -19.89 -7.53 10.01
N LEU A 18 -19.94 -8.57 9.18
CA LEU A 18 -18.83 -8.91 8.29
C LEU A 18 -18.68 -7.91 7.12
N GLY A 19 -19.77 -7.30 6.65
CA GLY A 19 -19.73 -6.24 5.63
C GLY A 19 -19.10 -4.93 6.10
N ALA A 20 -19.06 -4.69 7.41
CA ALA A 20 -18.44 -3.49 7.99
C ALA A 20 -16.90 -3.57 8.10
N CYS A 21 -16.29 -4.73 7.80
CA CYS A 21 -14.84 -4.91 7.82
C CYS A 21 -14.15 -4.70 6.46
N VAL A 22 -14.89 -4.47 5.38
CA VAL A 22 -14.32 -4.23 4.04
C VAL A 22 -14.94 -2.98 3.43
N GLY A 23 -14.33 -1.82 3.68
CA GLY A 23 -14.74 -0.57 3.06
C GLY A 23 -13.97 0.62 3.61
N SER A 24 -13.40 1.42 2.72
CA SER A 24 -12.94 2.77 3.03
C SER A 24 -14.14 3.60 3.54
N PRO A 25 -14.00 4.46 4.56
CA PRO A 25 -15.10 5.30 5.03
C PRO A 25 -15.58 6.21 3.90
N GLY A 26 -16.74 5.90 3.33
CA GLY A 26 -17.36 6.66 2.24
C GLY A 26 -17.75 5.85 1.00
N GLU A 27 -17.33 4.59 0.90
CA GLU A 27 -17.63 3.73 -0.25
C GLU A 27 -18.53 2.56 0.16
N GLY A 28 -19.69 2.45 -0.49
CA GLY A 28 -20.62 1.34 -0.24
C GLY A 28 -20.07 0.02 -0.81
N PRO A 29 -20.51 -1.14 -0.29
CA PRO A 29 -20.03 -2.44 -0.76
C PRO A 29 -20.28 -2.64 -2.25
N ALA A 30 -21.43 -2.20 -2.78
CA ALA A 30 -21.71 -2.26 -4.21
C ALA A 30 -20.73 -1.42 -5.05
N GLN A 31 -20.40 -0.22 -4.59
CA GLN A 31 -19.49 0.68 -5.28
C GLN A 31 -18.04 0.15 -5.27
N PHE A 32 -17.62 -0.48 -4.16
CA PHE A 32 -16.36 -1.21 -4.08
C PHE A 32 -16.30 -2.33 -5.12
N PHE A 33 -17.34 -3.19 -5.18
CA PHE A 33 -17.42 -4.26 -6.17
C PHE A 33 -17.42 -3.72 -7.61
N ASP A 34 -18.16 -2.65 -7.89
CA ASP A 34 -18.16 -1.98 -9.20
C ASP A 34 -16.75 -1.45 -9.56
N ASN A 35 -15.97 -0.99 -8.58
CA ASN A 35 -14.60 -0.52 -8.82
C ASN A 35 -13.58 -1.65 -9.01
N ILE A 36 -13.75 -2.80 -8.36
CA ILE A 36 -12.82 -3.94 -8.51
C ILE A 36 -13.21 -4.95 -9.59
N THR A 37 -14.48 -5.00 -10.00
CA THR A 37 -14.99 -5.96 -11.00
C THR A 37 -15.71 -5.30 -12.18
N GLY A 38 -16.07 -4.03 -12.08
CA GLY A 38 -16.86 -3.36 -13.12
C GLY A 38 -16.03 -2.82 -14.28
N ALA A 39 -16.68 -1.98 -15.08
CA ALA A 39 -16.20 -1.50 -16.39
C ALA A 39 -14.82 -0.83 -16.39
N ALA A 40 -14.33 -0.36 -15.24
CA ALA A 40 -12.98 0.18 -15.09
C ALA A 40 -11.86 -0.87 -15.24
N MET A 41 -12.17 -2.15 -15.01
CA MET A 41 -11.26 -3.27 -15.24
C MET A 41 -11.39 -3.84 -16.65
N GLU A 42 -12.57 -3.79 -17.27
CA GLU A 42 -12.80 -4.31 -18.63
C GLU A 42 -11.98 -3.58 -19.71
N ARG A 43 -11.62 -2.31 -19.49
CA ARG A 43 -10.77 -1.54 -20.42
C ARG A 43 -9.28 -1.74 -20.19
N ARG A 44 -8.88 -2.51 -19.19
CA ARG A 44 -7.47 -2.79 -18.93
C ARG A 44 -7.06 -3.96 -19.82
N GLY A 45 -6.06 -3.74 -20.66
CA GLY A 45 -5.45 -4.83 -21.41
C GLY A 45 -4.92 -5.91 -20.48
N VAL A 46 -4.88 -7.14 -20.97
CA VAL A 46 -4.25 -8.27 -20.28
C VAL A 46 -2.79 -7.89 -19.95
N PRO A 47 -2.33 -8.02 -18.69
CA PRO A 47 -0.96 -7.70 -18.36
C PRO A 47 0.02 -8.54 -19.19
N PRO A 48 1.21 -8.03 -19.52
CA PRO A 48 2.21 -8.81 -20.23
C PRO A 48 2.61 -10.04 -19.40
N GLY A 49 2.68 -11.21 -20.04
CA GLY A 49 3.05 -12.47 -19.39
C GLY A 49 1.88 -13.24 -18.76
N THR A 50 0.64 -12.73 -18.88
CA THR A 50 -0.58 -13.47 -18.47
C THR A 50 -1.06 -14.47 -19.53
N ASP A 51 -0.49 -14.38 -20.73
CA ASP A 51 -0.64 -15.31 -21.85
C ASP A 51 0.14 -16.62 -21.64
N GLN A 52 1.10 -16.62 -20.71
CA GLN A 52 1.82 -17.83 -20.33
C GLN A 52 1.15 -18.49 -19.12
N PRO A 53 1.08 -19.82 -19.09
CA PRO A 53 0.66 -20.52 -17.89
C PRO A 53 1.59 -20.12 -16.73
N PHE A 54 1.01 -19.69 -15.61
CA PHE A 54 1.79 -19.43 -14.40
C PHE A 54 2.54 -20.71 -14.04
N ARG A 55 3.87 -20.62 -13.88
CA ARG A 55 4.64 -21.76 -13.38
C ARG A 55 4.07 -22.17 -12.03
N THR A 56 3.57 -23.39 -11.97
CA THR A 56 3.00 -23.90 -10.73
C THR A 56 4.13 -24.15 -9.73
N LEU A 57 3.86 -24.08 -8.43
CA LEU A 57 4.85 -24.44 -7.40
C LEU A 57 5.28 -25.92 -7.50
N SER A 58 4.48 -26.75 -8.16
CA SER A 58 4.78 -28.13 -8.52
C SER A 58 5.67 -28.29 -9.75
N GLU A 59 5.92 -27.21 -10.49
CA GLU A 59 6.72 -27.26 -11.72
C GLU A 59 8.21 -27.22 -11.37
N VAL A 60 8.78 -28.40 -11.19
CA VAL A 60 10.22 -28.58 -11.05
C VAL A 60 10.87 -28.33 -12.41
N PRO A 61 11.81 -27.37 -12.53
CA PRO A 61 12.50 -27.13 -13.79
C PRO A 61 13.25 -28.41 -14.24
N PRO A 62 13.39 -28.63 -15.55
CA PRO A 62 14.14 -29.77 -16.05
C PRO A 62 15.57 -29.73 -15.48
N ARG A 63 16.08 -30.90 -15.11
CA ARG A 63 17.45 -31.00 -14.63
C ARG A 63 18.38 -30.56 -15.77
N PRO A 64 19.35 -29.67 -15.52
CA PRO A 64 20.35 -29.32 -16.52
C PRO A 64 21.08 -30.55 -17.02
N ASP A 65 21.45 -30.54 -18.29
CA ASP A 65 22.24 -31.61 -18.89
C ASP A 65 23.58 -31.77 -18.16
N ARG A 66 23.97 -33.02 -17.95
CA ARG A 66 25.28 -33.30 -17.38
C ARG A 66 26.36 -33.00 -18.43
N PRO A 67 27.44 -32.31 -18.06
CA PRO A 67 28.59 -32.17 -18.93
C PRO A 67 29.19 -33.55 -19.24
N ASP A 68 29.69 -33.72 -20.46
CA ASP A 68 30.41 -34.93 -20.87
C ASP A 68 31.69 -35.13 -20.05
N ASP A 69 32.22 -36.35 -20.10
CA ASP A 69 33.39 -36.76 -19.29
C ASP A 69 34.64 -35.97 -19.65
N ALA A 70 34.83 -35.61 -20.92
CA ALA A 70 35.98 -34.85 -21.36
C ALA A 70 35.92 -33.42 -20.79
N THR A 71 34.76 -32.77 -20.85
CA THR A 71 34.52 -31.46 -20.24
C THR A 71 34.75 -31.49 -18.72
N ARG A 72 34.24 -32.50 -18.02
CA ARG A 72 34.48 -32.64 -16.57
C ARG A 72 35.97 -32.81 -16.26
N SER A 73 36.68 -33.61 -17.04
CA SER A 73 38.13 -33.81 -16.86
C SER A 73 38.95 -32.55 -17.14
N ALA A 74 38.53 -31.74 -18.12
CA ALA A 74 39.17 -30.48 -18.47
C ALA A 74 38.97 -29.43 -17.37
N LEU A 75 37.75 -29.31 -16.85
CA LEU A 75 37.44 -28.41 -15.73
C LEU A 75 38.19 -28.80 -14.46
N THR A 76 38.28 -30.11 -14.18
CA THR A 76 39.01 -30.61 -13.01
C THR A 76 40.50 -30.25 -13.11
N ARG A 77 41.12 -30.48 -14.27
CA ARG A 77 42.53 -30.10 -14.52
C ARG A 77 42.74 -28.59 -14.41
N LYS A 78 41.81 -27.79 -14.95
CA LYS A 78 41.89 -26.33 -14.86
C LYS A 78 41.85 -25.84 -13.40
N LEU A 79 40.91 -26.36 -12.60
CA LEU A 79 40.79 -26.00 -11.18
C LEU A 79 42.00 -26.43 -10.36
N GLU A 80 42.61 -27.57 -10.70
CA GLU A 80 43.84 -28.03 -10.06
C GLU A 80 45.02 -27.10 -10.38
N GLN A 81 45.15 -26.65 -11.64
CA GLN A 81 46.14 -25.66 -12.04
C GLN A 81 45.94 -24.31 -11.34
N GLU A 82 44.70 -23.83 -11.23
CA GLU A 82 44.38 -22.60 -10.51
C GLU A 82 44.71 -22.70 -9.01
N ARG A 83 44.42 -23.85 -8.39
CA ARG A 83 44.78 -24.11 -6.99
C ARG A 83 46.30 -24.13 -6.80
N ALA A 84 47.03 -24.76 -7.72
CA ALA A 84 48.49 -24.78 -7.70
C ALA A 84 49.08 -23.37 -7.88
N ALA A 85 48.50 -22.56 -8.77
CA ALA A 85 48.91 -21.17 -8.96
C ALA A 85 48.64 -20.32 -7.71
N GLY A 86 47.47 -20.49 -7.09
CA GLY A 86 47.06 -19.79 -5.87
C GLY A 86 47.75 -20.28 -4.59
N ALA A 87 48.46 -21.41 -4.63
CA ALA A 87 49.25 -21.91 -3.50
C ALA A 87 50.50 -21.05 -3.22
N THR A 88 50.87 -20.17 -4.16
CA THR A 88 51.94 -19.20 -3.95
C THR A 88 51.38 -18.05 -3.11
N PRO A 89 51.84 -17.86 -1.86
CA PRO A 89 51.40 -16.72 -1.07
C PRO A 89 51.77 -15.44 -1.81
N LEU A 90 50.80 -14.53 -1.96
CA LEU A 90 51.07 -13.19 -2.45
C LEU A 90 51.96 -12.50 -1.42
N THR A 91 53.27 -12.47 -1.67
CA THR A 91 54.16 -11.57 -0.94
C THR A 91 53.65 -10.17 -1.23
N THR A 92 53.02 -9.55 -0.23
CA THR A 92 52.59 -8.14 -0.34
C THR A 92 53.87 -7.30 -0.40
N VAL A 93 54.37 -7.08 -1.61
CA VAL A 93 55.49 -6.17 -1.86
C VAL A 93 54.91 -4.76 -1.92
N GLY A 94 54.56 -4.26 -0.76
CA GLY A 94 53.99 -2.94 -0.55
C GLY A 94 53.95 -2.66 0.94
N ILE A 95 54.22 -1.42 1.33
CA ILE A 95 54.11 -0.97 2.71
C ILE A 95 52.65 -1.17 3.12
N LEU A 96 52.36 -2.26 3.85
CA LEU A 96 51.07 -2.44 4.48
C LEU A 96 50.91 -1.25 5.43
N PRO A 97 49.85 -0.43 5.30
CA PRO A 97 49.61 0.63 6.27
C PRO A 97 49.56 -0.01 7.66
N PRO A 98 50.18 0.61 8.68
CA PRO A 98 50.19 0.03 10.01
C PRO A 98 48.75 -0.21 10.45
N PRO A 99 48.47 -1.32 11.16
CA PRO A 99 47.13 -1.53 11.72
C PRO A 99 46.77 -0.30 12.55
N PRO A 100 45.52 0.19 12.46
CA PRO A 100 45.10 1.35 13.23
C PRO A 100 45.43 1.11 14.69
N THR A 101 46.09 2.07 15.33
CA THR A 101 46.47 1.98 16.74
C THR A 101 45.22 2.16 17.60
N GLY A 102 44.48 1.06 17.74
CA GLY A 102 43.30 0.93 18.56
C GLY A 102 43.17 -0.55 18.85
N ALA A 103 43.22 -0.88 20.14
CA ALA A 103 43.11 -2.21 20.76
C ALA A 103 42.75 -3.36 19.79
N SER A 104 43.51 -4.46 19.86
CA SER A 104 43.07 -5.78 19.40
C SER A 104 41.59 -5.93 19.72
N ALA A 105 40.74 -5.76 18.71
CA ALA A 105 39.31 -5.55 18.93
C ALA A 105 38.71 -6.91 19.29
N GLN A 106 38.88 -7.32 20.55
CA GLN A 106 38.02 -8.32 21.15
C GLN A 106 36.62 -7.71 21.11
N VAL A 107 35.87 -8.15 20.10
CA VAL A 107 34.45 -7.79 19.96
C VAL A 107 33.77 -8.24 21.25
N PRO A 108 33.18 -7.32 22.03
CA PRO A 108 32.50 -7.69 23.26
C PRO A 108 31.41 -8.73 22.95
N LEU A 109 31.42 -9.85 23.67
CA LEU A 109 30.43 -10.93 23.51
C LEU A 109 28.99 -10.49 23.85
N THR A 110 28.82 -9.28 24.39
CA THR A 110 27.52 -8.71 24.73
C THR A 110 27.36 -7.39 23.97
N PRO A 111 26.31 -7.25 23.14
CA PRO A 111 26.07 -6.00 22.43
C PRO A 111 25.79 -4.87 23.42
N PRO A 112 26.17 -3.62 23.09
CA PRO A 112 25.85 -2.46 23.93
C PRO A 112 24.32 -2.32 24.06
N ARG A 113 23.87 -1.91 25.25
CA ARG A 113 22.44 -1.68 25.51
C ARG A 113 21.92 -0.59 24.56
N PRO A 114 20.73 -0.76 23.95
CA PRO A 114 20.15 0.26 23.09
C PRO A 114 19.92 1.58 23.85
N ALA A 115 20.13 2.70 23.15
CA ALA A 115 19.91 4.03 23.70
C ALA A 115 18.43 4.24 24.07
N ALA A 116 18.17 4.87 25.22
CA ALA A 116 16.82 5.20 25.63
C ALA A 116 16.24 6.28 24.71
N LEU A 117 15.14 5.97 24.02
CA LEU A 117 14.43 6.94 23.19
C LEU A 117 13.62 7.88 24.10
N ARG A 118 13.71 9.18 23.83
CA ARG A 118 12.89 10.19 24.52
C ARG A 118 11.43 10.07 24.05
N ALA A 119 10.49 10.21 24.98
CA ALA A 119 9.07 10.21 24.65
C ALA A 119 8.74 11.28 23.60
N ALA A 120 8.01 10.89 22.55
CA ALA A 120 7.53 11.80 21.52
C ALA A 120 6.38 12.68 22.07
N PRO A 121 6.24 13.93 21.60
CA PRO A 121 5.10 14.78 21.95
C PRO A 121 3.78 14.18 21.44
N ALA A 122 2.70 14.38 22.20
CA ALA A 122 1.37 13.94 21.81
C ALA A 122 0.87 14.75 20.60
N VAL A 123 0.41 14.06 19.55
CA VAL A 123 -0.24 14.69 18.40
C VAL A 123 -1.72 14.90 18.72
N ALA A 124 -2.21 16.13 18.57
CA ALA A 124 -3.62 16.44 18.74
C ALA A 124 -4.45 15.72 17.66
N ARG A 125 -5.56 15.08 18.05
CA ARG A 125 -6.53 14.55 17.09
C ARG A 125 -7.30 15.71 16.47
N MET A 126 -7.17 15.88 15.17
CA MET A 126 -8.00 16.80 14.40
C MET A 126 -9.40 16.19 14.27
N ALA A 127 -10.42 16.91 14.74
CA ALA A 127 -11.80 16.52 14.50
C ALA A 127 -12.08 16.57 12.98
N PRO A 128 -12.87 15.63 12.42
CA PRO A 128 -13.28 15.73 11.03
C PRO A 128 -14.00 17.06 10.83
N ALA A 129 -13.62 17.81 9.79
CA ALA A 129 -14.37 18.96 9.33
C ALA A 129 -15.80 18.48 9.02
N GLY A 130 -16.80 19.18 9.57
CA GLY A 130 -18.20 18.90 9.29
C GLY A 130 -18.49 18.98 7.78
N PRO A 131 -19.62 18.43 7.32
CA PRO A 131 -19.95 18.39 5.91
C PRO A 131 -19.96 19.81 5.31
N GLU A 132 -19.15 20.00 4.27
CA GLU A 132 -19.17 21.18 3.41
C GLU A 132 -20.58 21.31 2.78
N PRO A 133 -21.18 22.51 2.70
CA PRO A 133 -22.47 22.68 2.07
C PRO A 133 -22.39 22.22 0.61
N ALA A 134 -23.25 21.27 0.24
CA ALA A 134 -23.27 20.66 -1.08
C ALA A 134 -23.35 21.72 -2.19
N ARG A 135 -22.45 21.65 -3.16
CA ARG A 135 -22.56 22.44 -4.38
C ARG A 135 -23.84 22.05 -5.13
N PRO A 136 -24.60 23.01 -5.69
CA PRO A 136 -25.79 22.69 -6.47
C PRO A 136 -25.44 21.80 -7.67
N LEU A 137 -26.16 20.70 -7.83
CA LEU A 137 -26.07 19.84 -9.00
C LEU A 137 -26.64 20.56 -10.24
N PRO A 138 -26.17 20.23 -11.46
CA PRO A 138 -26.74 20.73 -12.71
C PRO A 138 -28.23 20.38 -12.79
N ALA A 139 -29.04 21.30 -13.31
CA ALA A 139 -30.47 21.08 -13.48
C ALA A 139 -30.76 19.94 -14.48
N ASP A 140 -31.74 19.10 -14.15
CA ASP A 140 -32.25 18.03 -15.00
C ASP A 140 -32.82 18.62 -16.32
N PRO A 141 -32.35 18.19 -17.51
CA PRO A 141 -32.79 18.72 -18.81
C PRO A 141 -34.30 18.57 -19.10
N GLY A 142 -35.05 17.82 -18.29
CA GLY A 142 -36.49 17.63 -18.44
C GLY A 142 -37.38 18.38 -17.43
N ALA A 143 -36.81 19.06 -16.44
CA ALA A 143 -37.60 19.69 -15.39
C ALA A 143 -38.22 21.03 -15.84
N PRO A 144 -39.50 21.31 -15.52
CA PRO A 144 -40.09 22.62 -15.76
C PRO A 144 -39.31 23.68 -14.97
N PRO A 145 -39.10 24.89 -15.54
CA PRO A 145 -38.35 25.93 -14.87
C PRO A 145 -39.01 26.29 -13.53
N PRO A 146 -38.23 26.50 -12.46
CA PRO A 146 -38.78 26.91 -11.18
C PRO A 146 -39.46 28.28 -11.31
N PRO A 147 -40.48 28.58 -10.49
CA PRO A 147 -41.13 29.88 -10.51
C PRO A 147 -40.10 30.98 -10.18
N PRO A 148 -40.23 32.18 -10.77
CA PRO A 148 -39.33 33.29 -10.49
C PRO A 148 -39.37 33.62 -9.00
N ARG A 149 -38.19 33.64 -8.38
CA ARG A 149 -38.05 34.05 -6.98
C ARG A 149 -38.22 35.58 -6.89
N PRO A 150 -38.93 36.09 -5.88
CA PRO A 150 -38.95 37.54 -5.64
C PRO A 150 -37.53 38.02 -5.34
N LEU A 151 -37.14 39.11 -6.01
CA LEU A 151 -35.83 39.75 -5.82
C LEU A 151 -35.69 40.22 -4.37
N PRO A 152 -34.54 39.99 -3.72
CA PRO A 152 -34.27 40.56 -2.41
C PRO A 152 -34.24 42.09 -2.50
N ALA A 153 -34.87 42.75 -1.53
CA ALA A 153 -34.80 44.20 -1.41
C ALA A 153 -33.34 44.65 -1.28
N ASP A 154 -32.98 45.66 -2.07
CA ASP A 154 -31.64 46.25 -2.10
C ASP A 154 -31.29 46.82 -0.70
N PRO A 155 -30.20 46.38 -0.05
CA PRO A 155 -29.78 46.89 1.25
C PRO A 155 -29.27 48.34 1.21
N GLY A 156 -29.25 49.00 0.04
CA GLY A 156 -28.61 50.29 -0.17
C GLY A 156 -29.43 51.56 0.11
N LEU A 157 -30.65 51.48 0.63
CA LEU A 157 -31.42 52.69 0.97
C LEU A 157 -31.07 53.18 2.39
N PRO A 158 -30.53 54.41 2.57
CA PRO A 158 -30.31 54.98 3.89
C PRO A 158 -31.66 55.15 4.61
N PRO A 159 -31.71 54.99 5.93
CA PRO A 159 -32.95 55.19 6.68
C PRO A 159 -33.44 56.63 6.53
N PRO A 160 -34.77 56.87 6.42
CA PRO A 160 -35.30 58.23 6.39
C PRO A 160 -34.99 58.95 7.71
N PRO A 161 -34.77 60.27 7.69
CA PRO A 161 -34.49 61.04 8.91
C PRO A 161 -35.70 60.99 9.87
N PRO A 162 -35.47 61.08 11.18
CA PRO A 162 -36.55 61.07 12.17
C PRO A 162 -37.43 62.30 12.01
N SER A 163 -38.74 62.09 11.86
CA SER A 163 -39.72 63.16 11.92
C SER A 163 -39.75 63.73 13.34
N VAL A 164 -39.26 64.97 13.48
CA VAL A 164 -39.51 65.80 14.66
C VAL A 164 -40.99 66.17 14.66
N ARG A 165 -41.64 65.99 15.80
CA ARG A 165 -43.03 66.39 16.05
C ARG A 165 -43.10 67.84 16.47
#